data_AF-A0A1G4G942-F1
#
_entry.id   AF-A0A1G4G942-F1
#
_cell.length_a   1.000
_cell.length_b   1.000
_cell.length_c   1.000
_cell.angle_alpha   90.00
_cell.angle_beta   90.00
_cell.angle_gamma   90.00
#
_symmetry.space_group_name_H-M   'P 1'
#
loop_
_entity.id
_entity.type
_entity.pdbx_description
1 polymer ?
#
loop_
_entity_poly.entity_id
_entity_poly.type
_entity_poly.pdbx_seq_one_letter_code
_entity_poly.pdbx_strand_id
1 'polypeptide(L)'
;MLNTNHLLIIYLCATLSVACTSGKPANGTEDTLPDKERSMLYIENDRIKLGVDLSLGGAVTYLSDKANGGKNMINSYDWGRQIQMSYYSGPWPYIGPNGERPAPEWEGLGWNPIQSGDAGGNRSKIVAYEKRGNNAIFVSSIPMQWPHKSGVPGECRFECLYTLTGNVITMEATLVNQREDKKQYRACPQEMPAVYTNGPWYKLVTYLGDNPFADEPVTVIVDKNNKRGWPWVNFYTPENWAALLDDNGYGIGVFQPEVVRFNGGFHPNDSFKGHGGEKDGQTGHIAPIGKEILDHNIRLTYKTTFILGTLDDIRSFVRTNRTRPDNPVWDFSQSRNHWYYQGEISDNGFPVKEGLEVQFGKGGSLVGPETFWKASNAASLEIEGSFLTTSGTLDITVELQPVGKSDFTDWLNWSEGEFSMEDEKREKAGLYPEKQPIVKQQQIIADGVNRSYRIGLNDISDYLESMKGIKIAFSEKGNATIRSIRLTR
;
A
#
# COMPACT_ATOMS: atom_id res chain seq x y z
N MET A 1 -87.00 -28.88 29.53
CA MET A 1 -87.10 -29.56 30.84
C MET A 1 -85.70 -29.65 31.43
N LEU A 2 -85.55 -29.30 32.72
CA LEU A 2 -84.46 -29.58 33.69
C LEU A 2 -83.00 -29.68 33.17
N ASN A 3 -82.08 -28.80 33.61
CA ASN A 3 -81.22 -28.91 34.82
C ASN A 3 -80.26 -30.13 34.79
N THR A 4 -78.95 -30.10 35.10
CA THR A 4 -78.04 -29.15 35.81
C THR A 4 -76.57 -29.64 35.60
N ASN A 5 -75.44 -28.96 35.88
CA ASN A 5 -75.09 -27.63 36.42
C ASN A 5 -73.61 -27.24 36.10
N HIS A 6 -73.26 -25.94 36.17
CA HIS A 6 -71.91 -25.34 36.46
C HIS A 6 -70.64 -25.71 35.64
N LEU A 7 -69.52 -24.94 35.64
CA LEU A 7 -69.30 -23.48 35.55
C LEU A 7 -67.79 -23.23 35.22
N LEU A 8 -67.49 -22.30 34.29
CA LEU A 8 -66.24 -21.51 34.08
C LEU A 8 -64.82 -22.18 33.96
N ILE A 9 -64.28 -22.11 32.72
CA ILE A 9 -62.94 -21.64 32.26
C ILE A 9 -61.63 -22.24 32.87
N ILE A 10 -60.72 -22.78 32.03
CA ILE A 10 -59.34 -22.27 31.75
C ILE A 10 -58.46 -23.24 30.89
N TYR A 11 -57.82 -22.65 29.85
CA TYR A 11 -56.59 -23.00 29.09
C TYR A 11 -56.42 -24.15 28.04
N LEU A 12 -55.69 -23.72 26.99
CA LEU A 12 -54.69 -24.38 26.11
C LEU A 12 -55.07 -25.55 25.16
N CYS A 13 -55.03 -25.26 23.84
CA CYS A 13 -54.06 -25.80 22.86
C CYS A 13 -54.31 -25.14 21.49
N ALA A 14 -53.36 -24.40 20.93
CA ALA A 14 -52.26 -24.86 20.06
C ALA A 14 -52.64 -24.94 18.56
N THR A 15 -52.18 -23.95 17.78
CA THR A 15 -52.12 -24.00 16.31
C THR A 15 -50.78 -23.46 15.83
N LEU A 16 -50.17 -24.18 14.89
CA LEU A 16 -48.94 -23.77 14.18
C LEU A 16 -49.29 -22.99 12.92
N SER A 17 -48.68 -21.84 12.72
CA SER A 17 -48.37 -21.31 11.39
C SER A 17 -47.21 -20.31 11.48
N VAL A 18 -46.20 -20.51 10.65
CA VAL A 18 -44.99 -19.67 10.60
C VAL A 18 -45.31 -18.39 9.83
N ALA A 19 -45.05 -17.24 10.43
CA ALA A 19 -45.13 -15.93 9.78
C ALA A 19 -43.81 -15.18 9.96
N CYS A 20 -43.34 -14.54 8.88
CA CYS A 20 -42.18 -13.67 8.93
C CYS A 20 -42.40 -12.50 9.89
N THR A 21 -41.45 -12.23 10.77
CA THR A 21 -41.35 -10.93 11.45
C THR A 21 -39.94 -10.38 11.33
N SER A 22 -39.89 -9.07 11.04
CA SER A 22 -38.68 -8.29 10.91
C SER A 22 -37.94 -8.21 12.26
N GLY A 23 -36.71 -8.73 12.29
CA GLY A 23 -35.78 -8.44 13.37
C GLY A 23 -35.45 -6.95 13.39
N LYS A 24 -35.73 -6.27 14.51
CA LYS A 24 -35.28 -4.89 14.74
C LYS A 24 -33.74 -4.84 14.66
N PRO A 25 -33.14 -3.77 14.11
CA PRO A 25 -31.72 -3.52 14.34
C PRO A 25 -31.50 -3.37 15.85
N ALA A 26 -30.42 -3.96 16.37
CA ALA A 26 -30.01 -3.73 17.74
C ALA A 26 -29.71 -2.23 17.94
N ASN A 27 -30.17 -1.67 19.06
CA ASN A 27 -29.94 -0.25 19.36
C ASN A 27 -28.44 0.06 19.27
N GLY A 28 -28.08 1.02 18.42
CA GLY A 28 -26.76 1.64 18.47
C GLY A 28 -26.58 2.30 19.83
N THR A 29 -25.48 1.97 20.51
CA THR A 29 -25.05 2.68 21.71
C THR A 29 -24.65 4.10 21.37
N GLU A 30 -24.97 5.04 22.26
CA GLU A 30 -24.71 6.48 22.10
C GLU A 30 -23.21 6.78 21.85
N ASP A 31 -22.98 7.89 21.14
CA ASP A 31 -21.67 8.44 20.73
C ASP A 31 -20.84 8.90 21.95
N THR A 32 -20.39 7.93 22.75
CA THR A 32 -19.47 8.11 23.87
C THR A 32 -18.12 7.51 23.49
N LEU A 33 -17.08 8.36 23.49
CA LEU A 33 -15.70 7.89 23.32
C LEU A 33 -15.41 6.83 24.38
N PRO A 34 -14.87 5.65 24.02
CA PRO A 34 -14.51 4.65 25.02
C PRO A 34 -13.46 5.22 25.97
N ASP A 35 -13.58 4.91 27.27
CA ASP A 35 -12.55 5.20 28.28
C ASP A 35 -11.17 4.77 27.76
N LYS A 36 -10.09 5.45 28.15
CA LYS A 36 -8.74 5.22 27.58
C LYS A 36 -8.25 3.76 27.68
N GLU A 37 -8.72 2.98 28.65
CA GLU A 37 -8.44 1.52 28.71
C GLU A 37 -9.39 0.68 27.86
N ARG A 38 -10.63 1.16 27.63
CA ARG A 38 -11.63 0.53 26.75
C ARG A 38 -11.41 0.84 25.27
N SER A 39 -10.59 1.83 24.92
CA SER A 39 -10.27 2.14 23.53
C SER A 39 -9.26 1.16 22.92
N MET A 40 -8.40 0.52 23.73
CA MET A 40 -7.38 -0.40 23.24
C MET A 40 -7.90 -1.83 23.10
N LEU A 41 -7.81 -2.40 21.89
CA LEU A 41 -8.03 -3.83 21.65
C LEU A 41 -6.71 -4.54 21.42
N TYR A 42 -6.45 -5.60 22.19
CA TYR A 42 -5.23 -6.40 22.10
C TYR A 42 -5.47 -7.81 21.56
N ILE A 43 -4.54 -8.29 20.75
CA ILE A 43 -4.30 -9.70 20.42
C ILE A 43 -2.86 -10.07 20.79
N GLU A 44 -2.66 -11.28 21.27
CA GLU A 44 -1.37 -11.75 21.76
C GLU A 44 -1.27 -13.27 21.78
N ASN A 45 -0.03 -13.75 21.71
CA ASN A 45 0.32 -15.15 21.95
C ASN A 45 1.42 -15.25 23.02
N ASP A 46 2.13 -16.37 23.04
CA ASP A 46 3.24 -16.63 23.96
C ASP A 46 4.52 -15.83 23.63
N ARG A 47 4.59 -15.08 22.53
CA ARG A 47 5.74 -14.26 22.11
C ARG A 47 5.42 -12.78 21.91
N ILE A 48 4.40 -12.44 21.12
CA ILE A 48 4.12 -11.07 20.66
C ILE A 48 2.74 -10.57 21.09
N LYS A 49 2.61 -9.24 21.21
CA LYS A 49 1.36 -8.53 21.55
C LYS A 49 1.17 -7.33 20.62
N LEU A 50 0.01 -7.25 19.98
CA LEU A 50 -0.42 -6.13 19.14
C LEU A 50 -1.65 -5.47 19.75
N GLY A 51 -1.68 -4.13 19.76
CA GLY A 51 -2.80 -3.32 20.23
C GLY A 51 -3.19 -2.23 19.23
N VAL A 52 -4.49 -2.17 18.91
CA VAL A 52 -5.10 -1.09 18.11
C VAL A 52 -5.91 -0.15 19.00
N ASP A 53 -5.89 1.15 18.69
CA ASP A 53 -6.67 2.16 19.41
C ASP A 53 -7.96 2.50 18.65
N LEU A 54 -9.10 2.07 19.18
CA LEU A 54 -10.43 2.40 18.66
C LEU A 54 -10.75 3.90 18.76
N SER A 55 -10.06 4.67 19.59
CA SER A 55 -10.20 6.12 19.61
C SER A 55 -9.41 6.83 18.50
N LEU A 56 -8.56 6.10 17.78
CA LEU A 56 -7.73 6.56 16.65
C LEU A 56 -7.96 5.68 15.41
N GLY A 57 -9.23 5.48 15.04
CA GLY A 57 -9.62 4.78 13.82
C GLY A 57 -9.12 3.32 13.67
N GLY A 58 -8.65 2.69 14.75
CA GLY A 58 -8.11 1.33 14.74
C GLY A 58 -6.66 1.23 14.24
N ALA A 59 -5.90 2.33 14.23
CA ALA A 59 -4.46 2.31 13.98
C ALA A 59 -3.73 1.49 15.05
N VAL A 60 -2.61 0.86 14.70
CA VAL A 60 -1.77 0.16 15.70
C VAL A 60 -0.95 1.21 16.43
N THR A 61 -1.16 1.30 17.75
CA THR A 61 -0.40 2.17 18.66
C THR A 61 0.49 1.38 19.61
N TYR A 62 0.31 0.06 19.68
CA TYR A 62 1.11 -0.84 20.50
C TYR A 62 1.55 -2.08 19.74
N LEU A 63 2.84 -2.38 19.75
CA LEU A 63 3.40 -3.65 19.28
C LEU A 63 4.61 -4.01 20.14
N SER A 64 4.68 -5.24 20.66
CA SER A 64 5.84 -5.70 21.42
C SER A 64 6.10 -7.20 21.25
N ASP A 65 7.32 -7.61 21.59
CA ASP A 65 7.78 -9.00 21.66
C ASP A 65 8.42 -9.22 23.03
N LYS A 66 8.20 -10.38 23.67
CA LYS A 66 8.89 -10.75 24.91
C LYS A 66 10.42 -10.69 24.76
N ALA A 67 10.96 -10.99 23.58
CA ALA A 67 12.38 -10.88 23.27
C ALA A 67 12.93 -9.43 23.39
N ASN A 68 12.10 -8.41 23.15
CA ASN A 68 12.47 -7.00 23.36
C ASN A 68 12.27 -6.50 24.80
N GLY A 69 11.82 -7.39 25.70
CA GLY A 69 11.40 -7.09 27.06
C GLY A 69 9.94 -6.62 27.20
N GLY A 70 9.08 -6.84 26.19
CA GLY A 70 7.68 -6.41 26.20
C GLY A 70 7.49 -4.88 26.04
N LYS A 71 8.51 -4.19 25.52
CA LYS A 71 8.51 -2.74 25.27
C LYS A 71 7.72 -2.42 24.00
N ASN A 72 6.93 -1.35 24.06
CA ASN A 72 6.21 -0.85 22.88
C ASN A 72 7.21 -0.36 21.81
N MET A 73 7.08 -0.91 20.61
CA MET A 73 7.89 -0.56 19.44
C MET A 73 7.35 0.63 18.67
N ILE A 74 6.07 0.97 18.83
CA ILE A 74 5.36 1.92 17.96
C ILE A 74 5.41 3.33 18.55
N ASN A 75 5.72 4.32 17.71
CA ASN A 75 5.61 5.72 18.09
C ASN A 75 4.14 6.15 18.11
N SER A 76 3.81 7.20 18.85
CA SER A 76 2.51 7.87 18.84
C SER A 76 2.62 9.26 19.47
N TYR A 77 3.67 10.01 19.07
CA TYR A 77 3.90 11.40 19.47
C TYR A 77 2.79 12.32 18.96
N ASP A 78 2.48 12.18 17.68
CA ASP A 78 1.39 12.82 16.97
C ASP A 78 0.54 11.76 16.23
N TRP A 79 -0.38 12.20 15.39
CA TRP A 79 -1.31 11.33 14.66
C TRP A 79 -0.83 11.04 13.23
N GLY A 80 0.36 11.52 12.85
CA GLY A 80 1.08 11.06 11.67
C GLY A 80 1.80 9.73 11.91
N ARG A 81 2.05 9.35 13.18
CA ARG A 81 3.03 8.31 13.56
C ARG A 81 2.39 7.12 14.27
N GLN A 82 1.91 6.13 13.53
CA GLN A 82 1.40 4.84 14.03
C GLN A 82 1.83 3.71 13.06
N ILE A 83 1.28 2.48 13.16
CA ILE A 83 1.06 1.71 11.93
C ILE A 83 -0.32 2.06 11.41
N GLN A 84 -0.39 2.70 10.24
CA GLN A 84 -1.64 3.24 9.72
C GLN A 84 -1.70 3.40 8.20
N MET A 85 -2.92 3.27 7.69
CA MET A 85 -3.25 3.56 6.29
C MET A 85 -3.21 5.07 6.01
N SER A 86 -2.70 5.41 4.83
CA SER A 86 -2.51 6.77 4.30
C SER A 86 -2.59 6.69 2.78
N TYR A 87 -3.41 7.54 2.16
CA TYR A 87 -3.59 7.55 0.71
C TYR A 87 -3.51 8.96 0.14
N TYR A 88 -3.17 9.09 -1.13
CA TYR A 88 -2.98 10.36 -1.82
C TYR A 88 -3.72 10.36 -3.16
N SER A 89 -4.51 11.41 -3.39
CA SER A 89 -5.19 11.65 -4.66
C SER A 89 -5.42 13.15 -4.86
N GLY A 90 -5.86 13.54 -6.04
CA GLY A 90 -6.38 14.89 -6.25
C GLY A 90 -7.82 15.01 -5.75
N PRO A 91 -8.40 16.23 -5.73
CA PRO A 91 -7.79 17.48 -6.20
C PRO A 91 -6.65 18.03 -5.34
N TRP A 92 -5.85 18.93 -5.93
CA TRP A 92 -4.75 19.66 -5.27
C TRP A 92 -4.97 21.17 -5.45
N PRO A 93 -5.23 21.94 -4.38
CA PRO A 93 -5.60 21.47 -3.05
C PRO A 93 -6.95 20.73 -3.04
N TYR A 94 -7.18 19.87 -2.04
CA TYR A 94 -8.52 19.37 -1.74
C TYR A 94 -9.27 20.39 -0.89
N ILE A 95 -10.47 20.75 -1.30
CA ILE A 95 -11.39 21.64 -0.57
C ILE A 95 -12.47 20.76 0.05
N GLY A 96 -12.74 20.97 1.34
CA GLY A 96 -13.75 20.20 2.06
C GLY A 96 -15.18 20.45 1.56
N PRO A 97 -16.13 19.56 1.90
CA PRO A 97 -17.50 19.61 1.37
C PRO A 97 -18.27 20.88 1.76
N ASN A 98 -17.89 21.59 2.82
CA ASN A 98 -18.48 22.86 3.24
C ASN A 98 -17.60 24.07 2.84
N GLY A 99 -16.59 23.88 1.99
CA GLY A 99 -15.63 24.91 1.58
C GLY A 99 -14.42 25.05 2.50
N GLU A 100 -14.18 24.10 3.39
CA GLU A 100 -13.00 24.07 4.26
C GLU A 100 -11.71 24.07 3.41
N ARG A 101 -10.70 24.82 3.87
CA ARG A 101 -9.39 24.89 3.21
C ARG A 101 -8.33 24.13 4.01
N PRO A 102 -7.39 23.45 3.33
CA PRO A 102 -6.28 22.80 4.01
C PRO A 102 -5.37 23.85 4.66
N ALA A 103 -4.62 23.41 5.68
CA ALA A 103 -3.54 24.18 6.26
C ALA A 103 -2.44 24.42 5.18
N PRO A 104 -1.86 25.64 5.07
CA PRO A 104 -0.95 25.99 3.98
C PRO A 104 0.27 25.06 3.85
N GLU A 105 0.81 24.55 4.96
CA GLU A 105 1.94 23.62 4.96
C GLU A 105 1.62 22.23 4.37
N TRP A 106 0.33 21.89 4.24
CA TRP A 106 -0.14 20.59 3.76
C TRP A 106 -0.97 20.66 2.47
N GLU A 107 -1.19 21.86 1.90
CA GLU A 107 -2.09 22.04 0.75
C GLU A 107 -1.68 21.23 -0.49
N GLY A 108 -0.37 20.99 -0.64
CA GLY A 108 0.22 20.21 -1.73
C GLY A 108 -0.04 18.70 -1.66
N LEU A 109 -0.54 18.17 -0.54
CA LEU A 109 -0.87 16.74 -0.41
C LEU A 109 -2.18 16.38 -1.13
N GLY A 110 -3.11 17.33 -1.22
CA GLY A 110 -4.42 17.13 -1.88
C GLY A 110 -5.41 16.37 -1.01
N TRP A 111 -6.10 15.39 -1.61
CA TRP A 111 -6.96 14.45 -0.89
C TRP A 111 -6.05 13.43 -0.19
N ASN A 112 -5.99 13.49 1.14
CA ASN A 112 -5.09 12.67 1.95
C ASN A 112 -5.74 12.23 3.28
N PRO A 113 -6.57 11.18 3.27
CA PRO A 113 -7.10 10.58 4.49
C PRO A 113 -6.04 9.78 5.25
N ILE A 114 -5.96 10.00 6.57
CA ILE A 114 -5.11 9.29 7.53
C ILE A 114 -5.98 8.52 8.53
N GLN A 115 -5.54 7.31 8.90
CA GLN A 115 -6.34 6.40 9.74
C GLN A 115 -6.59 6.90 11.15
N SER A 116 -5.63 7.55 11.82
CA SER A 116 -5.76 7.92 13.23
C SER A 116 -6.49 9.26 13.45
N GLY A 117 -6.24 10.25 12.60
CA GLY A 117 -6.83 11.59 12.66
C GLY A 117 -6.09 12.60 11.78
N ASP A 118 -6.44 13.88 11.89
CA ASP A 118 -5.83 14.97 11.13
C ASP A 118 -4.70 15.70 11.89
N ALA A 119 -4.00 16.62 11.19
CA ALA A 119 -2.95 17.44 11.75
C ALA A 119 -3.43 18.53 12.75
N GLY A 120 -4.74 18.63 12.98
CA GLY A 120 -5.37 19.63 13.86
C GLY A 120 -5.79 19.07 15.21
N GLY A 121 -5.87 17.75 15.35
CA GLY A 121 -6.36 17.11 16.57
C GLY A 121 -7.81 16.62 16.48
N ASN A 122 -8.36 16.37 15.28
CA ASN A 122 -9.65 15.69 15.10
C ASN A 122 -9.45 14.20 14.73
N ARG A 123 -10.11 13.30 15.48
CA ARG A 123 -9.86 11.86 15.44
C ARG A 123 -10.78 11.14 14.46
N SER A 124 -10.28 10.07 13.85
CA SER A 124 -11.05 9.19 12.98
C SER A 124 -12.12 8.40 13.74
N LYS A 125 -13.28 8.19 13.11
CA LYS A 125 -14.44 7.53 13.74
C LYS A 125 -14.47 6.03 13.41
N ILE A 126 -14.54 5.18 14.44
CA ILE A 126 -14.83 3.75 14.26
C ILE A 126 -16.28 3.57 13.79
N VAL A 127 -16.46 2.71 12.78
CA VAL A 127 -17.76 2.27 12.24
C VAL A 127 -18.08 0.86 12.69
N ALA A 128 -17.08 -0.02 12.74
CA ALA A 128 -17.21 -1.40 13.22
C ALA A 128 -15.87 -1.93 13.71
N TYR A 129 -15.89 -2.89 14.63
CA TYR A 129 -14.73 -3.69 15.02
C TYR A 129 -15.17 -5.08 15.47
N GLU A 130 -14.25 -6.04 15.41
CA GLU A 130 -14.47 -7.42 15.83
C GLU A 130 -13.14 -8.03 16.30
N LYS A 131 -13.06 -8.46 17.56
CA LYS A 131 -11.93 -9.27 18.04
C LYS A 131 -12.30 -10.76 17.91
N ARG A 132 -11.51 -11.49 17.13
CA ARG A 132 -11.67 -12.92 16.84
C ARG A 132 -10.63 -13.73 17.62
N GLY A 133 -11.05 -14.33 18.74
CA GLY A 133 -10.14 -15.03 19.64
C GLY A 133 -9.02 -14.12 20.17
N ASN A 134 -7.83 -14.67 20.38
CA ASN A 134 -6.65 -13.90 20.81
C ASN A 134 -5.65 -13.61 19.67
N ASN A 135 -5.99 -13.94 18.42
CA ASN A 135 -5.07 -13.86 17.30
C ASN A 135 -5.58 -13.07 16.08
N ALA A 136 -6.79 -12.52 16.08
CA ALA A 136 -7.24 -11.61 15.02
C ALA A 136 -8.11 -10.45 15.50
N ILE A 137 -7.95 -9.29 14.85
CA ILE A 137 -8.79 -8.10 15.02
C ILE A 137 -9.17 -7.57 13.64
N PHE A 138 -10.46 -7.42 13.40
CA PHE A 138 -10.98 -6.57 12.34
C PHE A 138 -11.35 -5.19 12.91
N VAL A 139 -10.97 -4.13 12.23
CA VAL A 139 -11.41 -2.75 12.50
C VAL A 139 -11.85 -2.09 11.20
N SER A 140 -12.82 -1.19 11.30
CA SER A 140 -13.19 -0.34 10.19
C SER A 140 -13.62 1.05 10.66
N SER A 141 -13.12 2.07 9.97
CA SER A 141 -13.21 3.48 10.36
C SER A 141 -13.46 4.40 9.18
N ILE A 142 -13.98 5.60 9.49
CA ILE A 142 -13.95 6.77 8.62
C ILE A 142 -12.69 7.57 9.03
N PRO A 143 -11.70 7.71 8.14
CA PRO A 143 -10.47 8.45 8.39
C PRO A 143 -10.71 9.98 8.38
N MET A 144 -9.70 10.77 8.74
CA MET A 144 -9.73 12.23 8.63
C MET A 144 -8.74 12.73 7.58
N GLN A 145 -9.07 13.83 6.89
CA GLN A 145 -8.20 14.46 5.89
C GLN A 145 -7.05 15.20 6.60
N TRP A 146 -5.83 14.68 6.51
CA TRP A 146 -4.66 15.22 7.22
C TRP A 146 -4.42 16.73 7.03
N PRO A 147 -4.54 17.30 5.81
CA PRO A 147 -4.34 18.73 5.62
C PRO A 147 -5.39 19.62 6.32
N HIS A 148 -6.57 19.08 6.67
CA HIS A 148 -7.73 19.85 7.11
C HIS A 148 -7.88 19.85 8.63
N LYS A 149 -7.08 20.67 9.32
CA LYS A 149 -7.07 20.83 10.79
C LYS A 149 -8.42 21.20 11.44
N SER A 150 -9.44 21.53 10.64
CA SER A 150 -10.81 21.80 11.07
C SER A 150 -11.68 20.55 11.23
N GLY A 151 -11.17 19.35 10.96
CA GLY A 151 -11.91 18.10 11.16
C GLY A 151 -12.74 17.66 9.96
N VAL A 152 -12.17 17.67 8.76
CA VAL A 152 -12.86 17.15 7.56
C VAL A 152 -12.70 15.62 7.48
N PRO A 153 -13.78 14.82 7.54
CA PRO A 153 -13.70 13.37 7.38
C PRO A 153 -13.37 12.99 5.92
N GLY A 154 -12.77 11.83 5.74
CA GLY A 154 -12.53 11.25 4.42
C GLY A 154 -13.81 10.68 3.80
N GLU A 155 -14.02 10.92 2.51
CA GLU A 155 -15.08 10.30 1.67
C GLU A 155 -14.76 8.82 1.34
N CYS A 156 -14.35 8.06 2.35
CA CYS A 156 -13.94 6.67 2.22
C CYS A 156 -14.05 5.94 3.56
N ARG A 157 -13.91 4.63 3.52
CA ARG A 157 -13.82 3.77 4.69
C ARG A 157 -12.51 2.99 4.64
N PHE A 158 -11.80 2.95 5.75
CA PHE A 158 -10.67 2.05 5.93
C PHE A 158 -11.16 0.77 6.61
N GLU A 159 -10.65 -0.38 6.18
CA GLU A 159 -10.91 -1.68 6.79
C GLU A 159 -9.55 -2.39 6.99
N CYS A 160 -9.23 -2.83 8.21
CA CYS A 160 -8.01 -3.59 8.51
C CYS A 160 -8.38 -4.91 9.19
N LEU A 161 -7.85 -6.03 8.69
CA LEU A 161 -7.82 -7.29 9.40
C LEU A 161 -6.37 -7.60 9.78
N TYR A 162 -6.07 -7.53 11.08
CA TYR A 162 -4.80 -7.97 11.64
C TYR A 162 -4.94 -9.43 12.09
N THR A 163 -4.01 -10.28 11.66
CA THR A 163 -3.94 -11.71 12.03
C THR A 163 -2.55 -12.03 12.56
N LEU A 164 -2.45 -12.75 13.66
CA LEU A 164 -1.23 -12.95 14.44
C LEU A 164 -0.89 -14.45 14.52
N THR A 165 0.33 -14.82 14.08
CA THR A 165 0.83 -16.20 14.09
C THR A 165 2.33 -16.21 14.40
N GLY A 166 2.75 -16.93 15.45
CA GLY A 166 4.17 -16.96 15.84
C GLY A 166 4.70 -15.54 16.16
N ASN A 167 5.72 -15.10 15.43
CA ASN A 167 6.29 -13.75 15.51
C ASN A 167 5.83 -12.81 14.38
N VAL A 168 4.76 -13.17 13.68
CA VAL A 168 4.31 -12.56 12.43
C VAL A 168 2.91 -11.99 12.61
N ILE A 169 2.70 -10.78 12.11
CA ILE A 169 1.40 -10.14 11.96
C ILE A 169 1.15 -9.90 10.48
N THR A 170 0.05 -10.42 9.95
CA THR A 170 -0.44 -10.05 8.62
C THR A 170 -1.55 -9.00 8.76
N MET A 171 -1.37 -7.85 8.12
CA MET A 171 -2.39 -6.83 7.92
C MET A 171 -2.96 -7.00 6.51
N GLU A 172 -4.25 -7.34 6.40
CA GLU A 172 -5.03 -7.16 5.18
C GLU A 172 -5.76 -5.82 5.28
N ALA A 173 -5.44 -4.88 4.39
CA ALA A 173 -5.93 -3.51 4.43
C ALA A 173 -6.80 -3.23 3.20
N THR A 174 -7.95 -2.57 3.38
CA THR A 174 -8.84 -2.15 2.29
C THR A 174 -9.17 -0.66 2.40
N LEU A 175 -8.92 0.09 1.33
CA LEU A 175 -9.58 1.36 1.05
C LEU A 175 -10.89 1.11 0.30
N VAL A 176 -12.01 1.59 0.85
CA VAL A 176 -13.31 1.64 0.18
C VAL A 176 -13.63 3.11 -0.10
N ASN A 177 -13.35 3.60 -1.31
CA ASN A 177 -13.69 4.96 -1.71
C ASN A 177 -15.20 5.11 -1.96
N GLN A 178 -15.76 6.25 -1.54
CA GLN A 178 -17.16 6.63 -1.72
C GLN A 178 -17.26 8.14 -2.02
N ARG A 179 -16.36 8.65 -2.87
CA ARG A 179 -16.24 10.06 -3.22
C ARG A 179 -17.38 10.52 -4.12
N GLU A 180 -17.90 11.71 -3.88
CA GLU A 180 -18.88 12.34 -4.78
C GLU A 180 -18.22 12.81 -6.09
N ASP A 181 -16.98 13.28 -5.97
CA ASP A 181 -16.13 13.67 -7.11
C ASP A 181 -15.70 12.44 -7.92
N LYS A 182 -16.27 12.31 -9.12
CA LYS A 182 -16.04 11.20 -10.06
C LYS A 182 -14.85 11.39 -11.00
N LYS A 183 -14.09 12.48 -10.85
CA LYS A 183 -12.92 12.71 -11.70
C LYS A 183 -11.85 11.66 -11.43
N GLN A 184 -11.42 10.95 -12.47
CA GLN A 184 -10.23 10.12 -12.40
C GLN A 184 -9.00 11.03 -12.33
N TYR A 185 -8.27 10.97 -11.21
CA TYR A 185 -6.99 11.67 -11.04
C TYR A 185 -5.83 10.79 -11.50
N ARG A 186 -4.68 11.43 -11.78
CA ARG A 186 -3.41 10.74 -12.07
C ARG A 186 -3.07 9.75 -10.95
N ALA A 187 -2.33 8.69 -11.30
CA ALA A 187 -1.83 7.77 -10.30
C ALA A 187 -0.86 8.45 -9.32
N CYS A 188 -1.01 8.15 -8.03
CA CYS A 188 -0.21 8.69 -6.95
C CYS A 188 0.46 7.59 -6.13
N PRO A 189 1.62 7.86 -5.51
CA PRO A 189 2.21 6.96 -4.53
C PRO A 189 1.25 6.79 -3.33
N GLN A 190 1.15 5.58 -2.79
CA GLN A 190 0.30 5.20 -1.66
C GLN A 190 1.16 4.47 -0.63
N GLU A 191 0.97 4.75 0.66
CA GLU A 191 1.68 4.04 1.72
C GLU A 191 0.96 2.74 2.08
N MET A 192 1.69 1.62 2.10
CA MET A 192 1.09 0.28 2.17
C MET A 192 1.60 -0.59 3.33
N PRO A 193 1.39 -0.24 4.62
CA PRO A 193 0.99 1.05 5.18
C PRO A 193 2.23 1.87 5.58
N ALA A 194 2.05 3.03 6.23
CA ALA A 194 3.14 3.66 6.97
C ALA A 194 3.38 2.94 8.31
N VAL A 195 4.64 2.81 8.71
CA VAL A 195 5.11 2.20 9.97
C VAL A 195 6.07 3.15 10.66
N TYR A 196 5.75 3.52 11.91
CA TYR A 196 6.58 4.40 12.74
C TYR A 196 7.02 3.75 14.05
N THR A 197 8.33 3.64 14.25
CA THR A 197 8.94 3.02 15.44
C THR A 197 9.44 4.05 16.45
N ASN A 198 9.55 3.64 17.71
CA ASN A 198 10.26 4.38 18.75
C ASN A 198 11.77 4.39 18.52
N GLY A 199 12.44 5.41 19.06
CA GLY A 199 13.85 5.70 18.82
C GLY A 199 14.88 4.55 18.99
N PRO A 200 14.65 3.52 19.84
CA PRO A 200 15.50 2.32 19.88
C PRO A 200 15.59 1.53 18.56
N TRP A 201 14.54 1.53 17.74
CA TRP A 201 14.50 0.82 16.45
C TRP A 201 14.75 1.79 15.30
N TYR A 202 16.00 2.22 15.18
CA TYR A 202 16.45 3.28 14.26
C TYR A 202 17.17 2.75 13.01
N LYS A 203 17.66 1.50 13.04
CA LYS A 203 18.59 0.98 12.04
C LYS A 203 17.82 0.44 10.84
N LEU A 204 17.74 1.24 9.78
CA LEU A 204 17.03 0.89 8.54
C LEU A 204 17.92 0.02 7.65
N VAL A 205 17.46 -1.20 7.36
CA VAL A 205 18.17 -2.18 6.50
C VAL A 205 17.25 -2.81 5.47
N THR A 206 17.82 -3.17 4.31
CA THR A 206 17.16 -3.95 3.24
C THR A 206 18.22 -4.50 2.28
N TYR A 207 17.86 -5.41 1.39
CA TYR A 207 18.71 -5.77 0.25
C TYR A 207 18.56 -4.75 -0.90
N LEU A 208 19.66 -4.10 -1.29
CA LEU A 208 19.79 -3.29 -2.51
C LEU A 208 20.80 -3.97 -3.43
N GLY A 209 20.36 -4.47 -4.58
CA GLY A 209 21.17 -5.25 -5.51
C GLY A 209 20.31 -5.86 -6.62
N ASP A 210 20.87 -6.76 -7.43
CA ASP A 210 20.14 -7.41 -8.53
C ASP A 210 20.13 -8.95 -8.48
N ASN A 211 20.64 -9.55 -7.40
CA ASN A 211 20.60 -11.00 -7.13
C ASN A 211 19.81 -11.29 -5.83
N PRO A 212 18.50 -10.97 -5.78
CA PRO A 212 17.67 -11.17 -4.59
C PRO A 212 17.71 -12.64 -4.14
N PHE A 213 17.85 -12.85 -2.84
CA PHE A 213 17.95 -14.16 -2.18
C PHE A 213 19.11 -15.06 -2.65
N ALA A 214 20.16 -14.49 -3.25
CA ALA A 214 21.43 -15.19 -3.54
C ALA A 214 22.44 -15.12 -2.37
N ASP A 215 21.93 -14.94 -1.15
CA ASP A 215 22.71 -14.85 0.10
C ASP A 215 23.75 -13.70 0.16
N GLU A 216 23.65 -12.74 -0.77
CA GLU A 216 24.36 -11.45 -0.75
C GLU A 216 24.00 -10.59 0.47
N PRO A 217 24.91 -9.74 0.99
CA PRO A 217 24.67 -8.92 2.19
C PRO A 217 23.57 -7.87 1.99
N VAL A 218 22.95 -7.45 3.09
CA VAL A 218 22.01 -6.31 3.11
C VAL A 218 22.75 -4.98 3.20
N THR A 219 22.12 -3.92 2.68
CA THR A 219 22.58 -2.53 2.83
C THR A 219 22.01 -1.93 4.12
N VAL A 220 22.86 -1.24 4.87
CA VAL A 220 22.45 -0.40 6.01
C VAL A 220 22.22 1.02 5.51
N ILE A 221 20.97 1.42 5.37
CA ILE A 221 20.58 2.75 4.89
C ILE A 221 20.76 3.78 6.02
N VAL A 222 20.26 3.47 7.22
CA VAL A 222 20.37 4.32 8.42
C VAL A 222 21.04 3.54 9.54
N ASP A 223 22.02 4.14 10.21
CA ASP A 223 22.65 3.62 11.42
C ASP A 223 23.06 4.77 12.35
N LYS A 224 23.60 4.47 13.53
CA LYS A 224 24.29 5.46 14.37
C LYS A 224 25.53 5.99 13.64
N ASN A 225 25.76 7.29 13.75
CA ASN A 225 26.95 8.00 13.27
C ASN A 225 27.15 8.03 11.74
N ASN A 226 26.19 7.52 10.94
CA ASN A 226 26.28 7.59 9.48
C ASN A 226 25.78 8.93 8.89
N LYS A 227 25.19 9.82 9.72
CA LYS A 227 24.59 11.11 9.32
C LYS A 227 23.44 11.01 8.30
N ARG A 228 22.73 9.88 8.27
CA ARG A 228 21.59 9.63 7.37
C ARG A 228 20.30 9.43 8.15
N GLY A 229 19.15 9.63 7.50
CA GLY A 229 17.83 9.28 8.04
C GLY A 229 16.84 10.43 8.06
N TRP A 230 17.31 11.68 8.07
CA TRP A 230 16.48 12.86 7.83
C TRP A 230 17.15 13.78 6.79
N PRO A 231 16.43 14.25 5.76
CA PRO A 231 15.11 13.82 5.31
C PRO A 231 15.00 12.31 5.05
N TRP A 232 13.77 11.79 4.94
CA TRP A 232 13.59 10.39 4.54
C TRP A 232 14.03 10.17 3.10
N VAL A 233 14.32 8.90 2.80
CA VAL A 233 14.80 8.45 1.51
C VAL A 233 13.83 7.44 0.89
N ASN A 234 13.87 7.29 -0.44
CA ASN A 234 13.27 6.18 -1.18
C ASN A 234 14.37 5.26 -1.71
N PHE A 235 14.03 3.98 -1.89
CA PHE A 235 14.94 2.95 -2.40
C PHE A 235 14.19 1.83 -3.12
N TYR A 236 14.91 1.06 -3.93
CA TYR A 236 14.43 -0.11 -4.66
C TYR A 236 14.95 -1.39 -4.00
N THR A 237 14.05 -2.26 -3.54
CA THR A 237 14.37 -3.55 -2.94
C THR A 237 13.65 -4.68 -3.68
N PRO A 238 14.37 -5.49 -4.50
CA PRO A 238 13.76 -6.59 -5.25
C PRO A 238 13.39 -7.79 -4.37
N GLU A 239 13.76 -7.77 -3.08
CA GLU A 239 13.32 -8.73 -2.08
C GLU A 239 11.98 -8.33 -1.41
N ASN A 240 11.39 -7.18 -1.75
CA ASN A 240 10.06 -6.73 -1.28
C ASN A 240 9.97 -6.43 0.24
N TRP A 241 11.08 -6.19 0.93
CA TRP A 241 11.08 -5.93 2.39
C TRP A 241 12.09 -4.86 2.83
N ALA A 242 11.81 -4.23 3.98
CA ALA A 242 12.77 -3.41 4.73
C ALA A 242 12.58 -3.64 6.24
N ALA A 243 13.58 -3.36 7.08
CA ALA A 243 13.46 -3.52 8.53
C ALA A 243 14.04 -2.35 9.32
N LEU A 244 13.41 -2.05 10.46
CA LEU A 244 13.91 -1.14 11.49
C LEU A 244 14.35 -1.96 12.71
N LEU A 245 15.66 -1.98 12.95
CA LEU A 245 16.31 -2.80 13.97
C LEU A 245 16.89 -1.92 15.10
N ASP A 246 17.10 -2.53 16.26
CA ASP A 246 17.85 -1.98 17.37
C ASP A 246 19.37 -2.24 17.26
N ASP A 247 20.11 -1.84 18.29
CA ASP A 247 21.57 -2.01 18.40
C ASP A 247 22.01 -3.49 18.41
N ASN A 248 21.10 -4.41 18.76
CA ASN A 248 21.32 -5.86 18.81
C ASN A 248 20.88 -6.55 17.51
N GLY A 249 20.39 -5.81 16.52
CA GLY A 249 19.85 -6.35 15.28
C GLY A 249 18.45 -6.95 15.40
N TYR A 250 17.69 -6.63 16.46
CA TYR A 250 16.32 -7.07 16.67
C TYR A 250 15.31 -5.96 16.37
N GLY A 251 14.21 -6.26 15.70
CA GLY A 251 13.19 -5.25 15.41
C GLY A 251 12.04 -5.73 14.57
N ILE A 252 11.54 -4.84 13.71
CA ILE A 252 10.39 -5.06 12.84
C ILE A 252 10.82 -5.07 11.37
N GLY A 253 10.62 -6.20 10.70
CA GLY A 253 10.61 -6.30 9.25
C GLY A 253 9.22 -5.99 8.69
N VAL A 254 9.17 -5.21 7.62
CA VAL A 254 7.97 -4.87 6.85
C VAL A 254 8.11 -5.51 5.47
N PHE A 255 7.24 -6.47 5.15
CA PHE A 255 7.20 -7.18 3.88
C PHE A 255 5.91 -6.89 3.14
N GLN A 256 6.00 -6.41 1.91
CA GLN A 256 4.85 -6.12 1.04
C GLN A 256 5.10 -6.76 -0.33
N PRO A 257 4.43 -7.88 -0.68
CA PRO A 257 4.79 -8.72 -1.83
C PRO A 257 4.47 -8.09 -3.21
N GLU A 258 3.77 -6.96 -3.25
CA GLU A 258 3.30 -6.31 -4.48
C GLU A 258 4.20 -5.14 -4.91
N VAL A 259 4.99 -4.55 -4.00
CA VAL A 259 5.80 -3.35 -4.28
C VAL A 259 7.28 -3.55 -3.95
N VAL A 260 8.15 -2.98 -4.80
CA VAL A 260 9.60 -3.00 -4.65
C VAL A 260 10.18 -1.62 -4.29
N ARG A 261 9.36 -0.58 -4.26
CA ARG A 261 9.75 0.76 -3.78
C ARG A 261 9.31 0.93 -2.34
N PHE A 262 10.21 1.49 -1.53
CA PHE A 262 9.99 1.78 -0.13
C PHE A 262 10.50 3.18 0.19
N ASN A 263 9.78 3.90 1.03
CA ASN A 263 10.27 5.06 1.75
C ASN A 263 10.76 4.61 3.14
N GLY A 264 11.75 5.32 3.69
CA GLY A 264 12.19 5.08 5.06
C GLY A 264 13.19 6.11 5.58
N GLY A 265 13.41 6.11 6.89
CA GLY A 265 14.40 6.98 7.52
C GLY A 265 14.32 6.98 9.05
N PHE A 266 14.90 8.02 9.64
CA PHE A 266 14.88 8.28 11.08
C PHE A 266 14.90 9.78 11.38
N HIS A 267 13.86 10.28 12.05
CA HIS A 267 13.74 11.68 12.49
C HIS A 267 14.19 11.84 13.95
N PRO A 268 14.82 12.97 14.36
CA PRO A 268 15.28 14.08 13.52
C PRO A 268 16.75 13.94 13.06
N ASN A 269 17.62 13.28 13.82
CA ASN A 269 19.05 13.13 13.49
C ASN A 269 19.74 12.07 14.37
N ASP A 270 21.03 11.83 14.11
CA ASP A 270 21.88 10.84 14.77
C ASP A 270 21.86 10.87 16.30
N SER A 271 21.77 12.06 16.93
CA SER A 271 21.80 12.19 18.40
C SER A 271 20.57 11.63 19.11
N PHE A 272 19.51 11.30 18.36
CA PHE A 272 18.27 10.72 18.85
C PHE A 272 18.15 9.21 18.61
N LYS A 273 19.10 8.61 17.88
CA LYS A 273 19.09 7.17 17.54
C LYS A 273 19.39 6.32 18.77
N GLY A 274 18.52 5.38 19.10
CA GLY A 274 18.70 4.44 20.20
C GLY A 274 17.94 4.78 21.49
N HIS A 275 17.25 5.92 21.59
CA HIS A 275 16.51 6.33 22.78
C HIS A 275 15.19 7.05 22.46
N GLY A 276 14.27 7.08 23.43
CA GLY A 276 12.91 7.61 23.28
C GLY A 276 11.84 6.52 23.23
N GLY A 277 10.61 6.88 23.59
CA GLY A 277 9.44 6.03 23.59
C GLY A 277 8.26 6.62 22.80
N GLU A 278 7.09 6.05 23.04
CA GLU A 278 5.86 6.30 22.27
C GLU A 278 5.31 7.74 22.30
N LYS A 279 5.86 8.61 23.15
CA LYS A 279 5.50 10.05 23.25
C LYS A 279 6.69 10.98 23.02
N ASP A 280 7.78 10.48 22.43
CA ASP A 280 8.93 11.29 22.06
C ASP A 280 8.96 11.56 20.54
N GLY A 281 9.51 12.72 20.16
CA GLY A 281 9.49 13.22 18.78
C GLY A 281 10.44 12.52 17.80
N GLN A 282 11.31 11.62 18.27
CA GLN A 282 12.18 10.80 17.43
C GLN A 282 11.51 9.50 17.00
N THR A 283 11.68 9.12 15.73
CA THR A 283 10.99 7.95 15.16
C THR A 283 11.74 7.38 13.96
N GLY A 284 11.79 6.06 13.87
CA GLY A 284 12.13 5.36 12.62
C GLY A 284 10.89 5.25 11.73
N HIS A 285 11.07 5.33 10.41
CA HIS A 285 9.98 5.25 9.44
C HIS A 285 10.28 4.19 8.37
N ILE A 286 9.26 3.40 8.01
CA ILE A 286 9.17 2.60 6.78
C ILE A 286 7.77 2.78 6.18
N ALA A 287 7.68 2.94 4.86
CA ALA A 287 6.44 2.73 4.11
C ALA A 287 6.74 2.01 2.78
N PRO A 288 6.14 0.84 2.50
CA PRO A 288 6.11 0.28 1.14
C PRO A 288 5.24 1.18 0.25
N ILE A 289 5.68 1.48 -0.98
CA ILE A 289 5.04 2.45 -1.85
C ILE A 289 4.50 1.79 -3.13
N GLY A 290 3.17 1.69 -3.24
CA GLY A 290 2.46 1.37 -4.48
C GLY A 290 2.07 2.63 -5.25
N LYS A 291 1.71 2.52 -6.52
CA LYS A 291 1.32 3.67 -7.35
C LYS A 291 -0.02 3.44 -8.02
N GLU A 292 -1.06 4.07 -7.48
CA GLU A 292 -2.45 3.72 -7.78
C GLU A 292 -3.25 4.87 -8.40
N ILE A 293 -4.13 4.52 -9.33
CA ILE A 293 -5.28 5.34 -9.73
C ILE A 293 -6.42 5.03 -8.76
N LEU A 294 -6.68 5.97 -7.85
CA LEU A 294 -7.78 5.85 -6.88
C LEU A 294 -9.07 6.43 -7.45
N ASP A 295 -9.85 5.61 -8.14
CA ASP A 295 -11.20 6.00 -8.61
C ASP A 295 -12.13 6.32 -7.41
N HIS A 296 -13.16 7.11 -7.68
CA HIS A 296 -14.14 7.60 -6.70
C HIS A 296 -14.87 6.49 -5.90
N ASN A 297 -14.90 5.27 -6.43
CA ASN A 297 -15.60 4.10 -5.93
C ASN A 297 -14.69 2.86 -5.78
N ILE A 298 -13.37 3.02 -5.83
CA ILE A 298 -12.43 1.87 -5.79
C ILE A 298 -12.51 1.11 -4.46
N ARG A 299 -12.47 -0.23 -4.53
CA ARG A 299 -12.14 -1.10 -3.39
C ARG A 299 -10.73 -1.66 -3.56
N LEU A 300 -9.72 -0.92 -3.11
CA LEU A 300 -8.32 -1.34 -3.18
C LEU A 300 -7.97 -2.15 -1.93
N THR A 301 -7.54 -3.41 -2.11
CA THR A 301 -7.12 -4.31 -1.02
C THR A 301 -5.66 -4.70 -1.22
N TYR A 302 -4.85 -4.71 -0.16
CA TYR A 302 -3.48 -5.21 -0.16
C TYR A 302 -3.15 -5.98 1.12
N LYS A 303 -2.02 -6.70 1.11
CA LYS A 303 -1.46 -7.35 2.29
C LYS A 303 -0.06 -6.85 2.61
N THR A 304 0.18 -6.61 3.88
CA THR A 304 1.51 -6.28 4.42
C THR A 304 1.76 -7.11 5.67
N THR A 305 2.98 -7.63 5.79
CA THR A 305 3.36 -8.51 6.88
C THR A 305 4.44 -7.86 7.73
N PHE A 306 4.23 -7.86 9.04
CA PHE A 306 5.19 -7.42 10.04
C PHE A 306 5.83 -8.64 10.71
N ILE A 307 7.15 -8.74 10.68
CA ILE A 307 7.92 -9.85 11.25
C ILE A 307 8.76 -9.29 12.40
N LEU A 308 8.51 -9.74 13.63
CA LEU A 308 9.33 -9.37 14.78
C LEU A 308 10.46 -10.37 14.98
N GLY A 309 11.70 -9.93 14.95
CA GLY A 309 12.84 -10.84 14.96
C GLY A 309 14.18 -10.18 14.73
N THR A 310 15.19 -11.02 14.59
CA THR A 310 16.49 -10.66 14.04
C THR A 310 16.41 -10.39 12.53
N LEU A 311 17.46 -9.80 11.96
CA LEU A 311 17.62 -9.68 10.51
C LEU A 311 17.42 -11.02 9.77
N ASP A 312 17.96 -12.11 10.32
CA ASP A 312 17.87 -13.44 9.71
C ASP A 312 16.44 -13.99 9.77
N ASP A 313 15.75 -13.86 10.92
CA ASP A 313 14.32 -14.22 11.04
C ASP A 313 13.47 -13.53 9.96
N ILE A 314 13.69 -12.23 9.77
CA ILE A 314 12.97 -11.39 8.81
C ILE A 314 13.24 -11.86 7.38
N ARG A 315 14.51 -11.91 6.96
CA ARG A 315 14.87 -12.24 5.58
C ARG A 315 14.54 -13.68 5.21
N SER A 316 14.72 -14.63 6.14
CA SER A 316 14.32 -16.04 5.95
C SER A 316 12.82 -16.21 5.83
N PHE A 317 12.01 -15.47 6.61
CA PHE A 317 10.56 -15.48 6.45
C PHE A 317 10.16 -14.99 5.05
N VAL A 318 10.74 -13.86 4.60
CA VAL A 318 10.41 -13.29 3.29
C VAL A 318 10.82 -14.20 2.13
N ARG A 319 12.03 -14.78 2.17
CA ARG A 319 12.50 -15.78 1.18
C ARG A 319 11.53 -16.96 1.03
N THR A 320 10.90 -17.37 2.13
CA THR A 320 9.99 -18.53 2.19
C THR A 320 8.54 -18.18 1.81
N ASN A 321 8.11 -16.94 2.03
CA ASN A 321 6.71 -16.49 1.85
C ASN A 321 6.51 -15.59 0.62
N ARG A 322 7.50 -15.48 -0.28
CA ARG A 322 7.37 -14.75 -1.54
C ARG A 322 6.38 -15.47 -2.47
N THR A 323 5.27 -14.81 -2.78
CA THR A 323 4.18 -15.36 -3.61
C THR A 323 4.27 -14.99 -5.09
N ARG A 324 5.19 -14.09 -5.48
CA ARG A 324 5.35 -13.66 -6.88
C ARG A 324 6.08 -14.73 -7.72
N PRO A 325 5.60 -15.02 -8.95
CA PRO A 325 6.35 -15.83 -9.91
C PRO A 325 7.63 -15.11 -10.36
N ASP A 326 8.62 -15.89 -10.80
CA ASP A 326 9.90 -15.35 -11.31
C ASP A 326 9.73 -14.43 -12.53
N ASN A 327 8.68 -14.68 -13.33
CA ASN A 327 8.27 -13.84 -14.44
C ASN A 327 6.92 -13.16 -14.11
N PRO A 328 6.86 -11.82 -14.10
CA PRO A 328 5.62 -11.06 -13.90
C PRO A 328 4.48 -11.44 -14.85
N VAL A 329 3.28 -11.53 -14.28
CA VAL A 329 2.00 -11.76 -14.95
C VAL A 329 1.00 -10.74 -14.40
N TRP A 330 0.36 -9.99 -15.28
CA TRP A 330 -0.69 -9.03 -14.95
C TRP A 330 -1.98 -9.44 -15.66
N ASP A 331 -3.01 -9.76 -14.88
CA ASP A 331 -4.31 -10.23 -15.38
C ASP A 331 -5.39 -9.20 -15.07
N PHE A 332 -5.89 -8.53 -16.10
CA PHE A 332 -6.78 -7.38 -15.96
C PHE A 332 -8.26 -7.76 -15.86
N SER A 333 -8.58 -8.99 -15.47
CA SER A 333 -9.96 -9.46 -15.35
C SER A 333 -10.77 -8.70 -14.29
N GLN A 334 -10.12 -8.20 -13.22
CA GLN A 334 -10.77 -7.56 -12.05
C GLN A 334 -10.05 -6.29 -11.52
N SER A 335 -8.84 -5.98 -11.98
CA SER A 335 -8.07 -4.83 -11.48
C SER A 335 -7.07 -4.29 -12.52
N ARG A 336 -6.45 -3.14 -12.21
CA ARG A 336 -5.31 -2.61 -12.98
C ARG A 336 -3.98 -3.27 -12.65
N ASN A 337 -3.89 -4.10 -11.61
CA ASN A 337 -2.63 -4.67 -11.09
C ASN A 337 -1.51 -3.61 -10.98
N HIS A 338 -1.84 -2.44 -10.41
CA HIS A 338 -0.93 -1.29 -10.24
C HIS A 338 -0.43 -0.63 -11.55
N TRP A 339 -0.99 -0.98 -12.72
CA TRP A 339 -0.73 -0.26 -13.97
C TRP A 339 -1.40 1.12 -13.97
N TYR A 340 -0.72 2.10 -14.57
CA TYR A 340 -1.21 3.47 -14.70
C TYR A 340 -0.87 4.09 -16.05
N TYR A 341 -1.27 5.35 -16.23
CA TYR A 341 -1.29 6.03 -17.52
C TYR A 341 -0.34 7.24 -17.58
N GLN A 342 0.26 7.48 -18.74
CA GLN A 342 1.05 8.67 -19.07
C GLN A 342 0.69 9.20 -20.47
N GLY A 343 0.55 10.53 -20.60
CA GLY A 343 0.12 11.17 -21.84
C GLY A 343 -1.40 11.13 -22.03
N GLU A 344 -1.85 11.20 -23.29
CA GLU A 344 -3.27 11.12 -23.64
C GLU A 344 -3.76 9.67 -23.57
N ILE A 345 -4.17 9.21 -22.37
CA ILE A 345 -4.73 7.86 -22.17
C ILE A 345 -5.55 7.81 -20.88
N SER A 346 -6.68 7.11 -20.94
CA SER A 346 -7.61 6.86 -19.83
C SER A 346 -8.29 5.50 -19.97
N ASP A 347 -8.96 5.05 -18.91
CA ASP A 347 -9.87 3.91 -18.95
C ASP A 347 -11.28 4.27 -18.43
N ASN A 348 -12.16 3.28 -18.42
CA ASN A 348 -13.55 3.42 -17.99
C ASN A 348 -13.76 3.46 -16.45
N GLY A 349 -12.69 3.47 -15.65
CA GLY A 349 -12.76 3.50 -14.18
C GLY A 349 -13.01 2.13 -13.53
N PHE A 350 -13.06 2.12 -12.19
CA PHE A 350 -13.42 0.95 -11.38
C PHE A 350 -14.95 0.73 -11.36
N PRO A 351 -15.46 -0.51 -11.34
CA PRO A 351 -14.71 -1.78 -11.39
C PRO A 351 -14.22 -2.15 -12.79
N VAL A 352 -12.95 -2.57 -12.86
CA VAL A 352 -12.38 -3.23 -14.04
C VAL A 352 -13.05 -4.59 -14.22
N LYS A 353 -13.42 -4.94 -15.46
CA LYS A 353 -14.08 -6.22 -15.80
C LYS A 353 -13.56 -6.75 -17.13
N GLU A 354 -13.05 -7.97 -17.13
CA GLU A 354 -12.66 -8.72 -18.35
C GLU A 354 -11.56 -8.05 -19.22
N GLY A 355 -10.90 -7.01 -18.70
CA GLY A 355 -9.79 -6.30 -19.34
C GLY A 355 -9.74 -4.80 -18.98
N LEU A 356 -8.63 -4.15 -19.29
CA LEU A 356 -8.53 -2.69 -19.31
C LEU A 356 -9.08 -2.16 -20.63
N GLU A 357 -10.29 -1.59 -20.57
CA GLU A 357 -10.88 -0.82 -21.67
C GLU A 357 -10.27 0.58 -21.69
N VAL A 358 -9.23 0.76 -22.52
CA VAL A 358 -8.48 2.01 -22.63
C VAL A 358 -8.81 2.78 -23.91
N GLN A 359 -8.87 4.10 -23.81
CA GLN A 359 -8.81 5.00 -24.96
C GLN A 359 -7.49 5.77 -24.91
N PHE A 360 -6.80 5.86 -26.04
CA PHE A 360 -5.47 6.45 -26.12
C PHE A 360 -5.32 7.37 -27.33
N GLY A 361 -4.60 8.47 -27.14
CA GLY A 361 -4.05 9.32 -28.18
C GLY A 361 -2.63 8.91 -28.55
N LYS A 362 -2.04 9.63 -29.52
CA LYS A 362 -0.67 9.39 -29.95
C LYS A 362 0.32 9.68 -28.83
N GLY A 363 1.18 8.71 -28.51
CA GLY A 363 2.11 8.77 -27.38
C GLY A 363 1.47 8.46 -26.02
N GLY A 364 0.16 8.23 -25.96
CA GLY A 364 -0.49 7.67 -24.79
C GLY A 364 0.16 6.33 -24.42
N SER A 365 0.45 6.15 -23.12
CA SER A 365 1.27 5.05 -22.63
C SER A 365 0.67 4.37 -21.40
N LEU A 366 0.61 3.03 -21.42
CA LEU A 366 0.47 2.23 -20.21
C LEU A 366 1.84 2.07 -19.55
N VAL A 367 1.89 2.22 -18.24
CA VAL A 367 3.10 2.03 -17.43
C VAL A 367 2.82 1.00 -16.36
N GLY A 368 3.59 -0.09 -16.36
CA GLY A 368 3.49 -1.14 -15.36
C GLY A 368 4.11 -0.74 -14.03
N PRO A 369 3.76 -1.43 -12.94
CA PRO A 369 4.45 -1.26 -11.67
C PRO A 369 5.92 -1.64 -11.79
N GLU A 370 6.76 -1.01 -10.97
CA GLU A 370 8.11 -1.51 -10.75
C GLU A 370 8.06 -2.90 -10.11
N THR A 371 8.93 -3.77 -10.58
CA THR A 371 9.02 -5.18 -10.22
C THR A 371 10.47 -5.65 -10.39
N PHE A 372 10.71 -6.96 -10.49
CA PHE A 372 12.02 -7.54 -10.76
C PHE A 372 11.88 -8.80 -11.62
N TRP A 373 12.70 -8.96 -12.66
CA TRP A 373 12.94 -10.24 -13.34
C TRP A 373 14.35 -10.29 -13.94
N LYS A 374 14.88 -11.48 -14.20
CA LYS A 374 16.11 -11.68 -15.00
C LYS A 374 15.74 -11.81 -16.48
N ALA A 375 16.39 -11.09 -17.39
CA ALA A 375 16.14 -11.21 -18.83
C ALA A 375 16.26 -12.66 -19.35
N SER A 376 17.21 -13.44 -18.80
CA SER A 376 17.42 -14.86 -19.09
C SER A 376 16.20 -15.77 -18.85
N ASN A 377 15.24 -15.33 -18.03
CA ASN A 377 14.06 -16.11 -17.65
C ASN A 377 12.82 -15.75 -18.47
N ALA A 378 12.84 -14.61 -19.19
CA ALA A 378 11.71 -14.05 -19.92
C ALA A 378 12.12 -13.62 -21.33
N ALA A 379 12.16 -14.55 -22.29
CA ALA A 379 12.54 -14.28 -23.67
C ALA A 379 11.50 -13.46 -24.46
N SER A 380 10.23 -13.43 -24.03
CA SER A 380 9.16 -12.70 -24.71
C SER A 380 8.20 -11.96 -23.77
N LEU A 381 7.63 -10.87 -24.29
CA LEU A 381 6.47 -10.20 -23.71
C LEU A 381 5.22 -10.62 -24.50
N GLU A 382 4.22 -11.14 -23.81
CA GLU A 382 2.91 -11.46 -24.38
C GLU A 382 1.87 -10.43 -23.93
N ILE A 383 1.12 -9.90 -24.89
CA ILE A 383 0.01 -8.97 -24.68
C ILE A 383 -1.25 -9.60 -25.28
N GLU A 384 -2.22 -9.94 -24.44
CA GLU A 384 -3.55 -10.36 -24.90
C GLU A 384 -4.50 -9.15 -24.91
N GLY A 385 -5.14 -8.90 -26.05
CA GLY A 385 -6.19 -7.90 -26.14
C GLY A 385 -6.71 -7.66 -27.56
N SER A 386 -7.80 -6.91 -27.65
CA SER A 386 -8.24 -6.26 -28.88
C SER A 386 -7.67 -4.85 -28.95
N PHE A 387 -7.29 -4.40 -30.14
CA PHE A 387 -6.84 -3.03 -30.43
C PHE A 387 -7.59 -2.54 -31.65
N LEU A 388 -7.98 -1.27 -31.70
CA LEU A 388 -8.71 -0.66 -32.80
C LEU A 388 -8.18 0.74 -33.12
N THR A 389 -7.73 0.93 -34.35
CA THR A 389 -7.27 2.21 -34.92
C THR A 389 -7.98 2.48 -36.25
N THR A 390 -7.82 3.68 -36.81
CA THR A 390 -8.35 4.02 -38.14
C THR A 390 -7.57 3.33 -39.27
N SER A 391 -6.29 3.03 -39.04
CA SER A 391 -5.40 2.39 -40.02
C SER A 391 -5.56 0.87 -40.10
N GLY A 392 -6.16 0.24 -39.09
CA GLY A 392 -6.25 -1.23 -38.97
C GLY A 392 -4.96 -1.90 -38.49
N THR A 393 -3.90 -1.12 -38.25
CA THR A 393 -2.62 -1.52 -37.67
C THR A 393 -2.25 -0.57 -36.54
N LEU A 394 -1.28 -0.95 -35.71
CA LEU A 394 -0.76 -0.08 -34.65
C LEU A 394 0.69 -0.42 -34.39
N ASP A 395 1.57 0.57 -34.41
CA ASP A 395 2.94 0.38 -33.91
C ASP A 395 2.93 0.66 -32.40
N ILE A 396 3.28 -0.37 -31.62
CA ILE A 396 3.51 -0.24 -30.19
C ILE A 396 5.00 -0.12 -29.92
N THR A 397 5.37 0.74 -28.98
CA THR A 397 6.74 0.88 -28.48
C THR A 397 6.79 0.32 -27.07
N VAL A 398 7.52 -0.77 -26.89
CA VAL A 398 7.80 -1.38 -25.59
C VAL A 398 9.12 -0.82 -25.07
N GLU A 399 9.04 -0.07 -23.98
CA GLU A 399 10.18 0.38 -23.18
C GLU A 399 10.36 -0.59 -22.01
N LEU A 400 11.54 -1.19 -21.92
CA LEU A 400 11.97 -2.05 -20.82
C LEU A 400 13.03 -1.31 -20.01
N GLN A 401 12.84 -1.21 -18.71
CA GLN A 401 13.79 -0.53 -17.83
C GLN A 401 14.71 -1.56 -17.15
N PRO A 402 16.04 -1.55 -17.43
CA PRO A 402 17.00 -2.36 -16.69
C PRO A 402 17.16 -1.91 -15.24
N VAL A 403 17.56 -2.85 -14.37
CA VAL A 403 18.09 -2.55 -13.03
C VAL A 403 19.49 -1.95 -13.20
N GLY A 404 19.71 -0.77 -12.63
CA GLY A 404 20.96 -0.02 -12.73
C GLY A 404 21.66 0.17 -11.40
N LYS A 405 22.87 0.74 -11.42
CA LYS A 405 23.56 1.14 -10.18
C LYS A 405 22.76 2.17 -9.39
N SER A 406 21.96 3.01 -10.06
CA SER A 406 21.01 3.93 -9.41
C SER A 406 19.94 3.25 -8.53
N ASP A 407 19.73 1.93 -8.67
CA ASP A 407 18.84 1.14 -7.79
C ASP A 407 19.58 0.47 -6.62
N PHE A 408 20.92 0.48 -6.61
CA PHE A 408 21.74 -0.09 -5.53
C PHE A 408 22.02 0.94 -4.42
N THR A 409 21.24 2.01 -4.38
CA THR A 409 21.32 3.10 -3.41
C THR A 409 19.92 3.66 -3.13
N ASP A 410 19.82 4.39 -2.03
CA ASP A 410 18.67 5.20 -1.66
C ASP A 410 18.85 6.67 -2.09
N TRP A 411 17.77 7.44 -2.12
CA TRP A 411 17.70 8.83 -2.60
C TRP A 411 16.79 9.67 -1.72
N LEU A 412 17.11 10.94 -1.46
CA LEU A 412 16.24 11.86 -0.70
C LEU A 412 14.84 11.97 -1.31
N ASN A 413 13.81 11.99 -0.46
CA ASN A 413 12.41 12.19 -0.88
C ASN A 413 12.06 13.66 -1.09
N TRP A 414 12.65 14.56 -0.29
CA TRP A 414 12.48 16.00 -0.40
C TRP A 414 13.77 16.73 0.03
N SER A 415 13.89 18.00 -0.35
CA SER A 415 14.94 18.90 0.13
C SER A 415 14.48 19.59 1.42
N GLU A 416 15.32 19.65 2.45
CA GLU A 416 15.02 20.33 3.72
C GLU A 416 16.29 20.85 4.38
N GLY A 417 16.27 22.09 4.86
CA GLY A 417 17.43 22.70 5.52
C GLY A 417 18.66 22.73 4.62
N GLU A 418 19.71 22.00 5.01
CA GLU A 418 20.95 21.84 4.25
C GLU A 418 20.91 20.70 3.21
N PHE A 419 19.89 19.85 3.23
CA PHE A 419 19.76 18.70 2.34
C PHE A 419 19.01 19.06 1.06
N SER A 420 19.59 18.72 -0.09
CA SER A 420 19.07 19.08 -1.41
C SER A 420 19.07 17.85 -2.33
N MET A 421 17.89 17.52 -2.87
CA MET A 421 17.74 16.43 -3.83
C MET A 421 18.54 16.64 -5.11
N GLU A 422 18.71 17.89 -5.55
CA GLU A 422 19.46 18.21 -6.77
C GLU A 422 20.96 18.05 -6.57
N ASP A 423 21.46 18.45 -5.39
CA ASP A 423 22.86 18.28 -5.01
C ASP A 423 23.19 16.80 -4.79
N GLU A 424 22.34 16.06 -4.07
CA GLU A 424 22.51 14.61 -3.89
C GLU A 424 22.52 13.87 -5.23
N LYS A 425 21.59 14.18 -6.15
CA LYS A 425 21.57 13.62 -7.49
C LYS A 425 22.86 13.90 -8.25
N ARG A 426 23.37 15.13 -8.20
CA ARG A 426 24.62 15.52 -8.86
C ARG A 426 25.84 14.79 -8.27
N GLU A 427 25.90 14.64 -6.95
CA GLU A 427 27.00 13.95 -6.25
C GLU A 427 26.99 12.45 -6.50
N LYS A 428 25.82 11.80 -6.44
CA LYS A 428 25.68 10.35 -6.64
C LYS A 428 25.74 9.93 -8.10
N ALA A 429 25.43 10.79 -9.08
CA ALA A 429 25.33 10.43 -10.50
C ALA A 429 26.56 9.70 -11.07
N GLY A 430 27.78 10.07 -10.63
CA GLY A 430 29.01 9.41 -11.09
C GLY A 430 29.25 8.02 -10.49
N LEU A 431 28.71 7.75 -9.29
CA LEU A 431 28.84 6.47 -8.58
C LEU A 431 27.68 5.51 -8.92
N TYR A 432 26.49 6.08 -9.08
CA TYR A 432 25.21 5.39 -9.24
C TYR A 432 24.48 5.88 -10.51
N PRO A 433 25.08 5.70 -11.71
CA PRO A 433 24.47 6.15 -12.96
C PRO A 433 23.16 5.41 -13.27
N GLU A 434 22.20 6.15 -13.84
CA GLU A 434 20.98 5.60 -14.38
C GLU A 434 21.24 4.83 -15.69
N LYS A 435 20.53 3.71 -15.88
CA LYS A 435 20.49 2.99 -17.16
C LYS A 435 19.32 3.48 -17.99
N GLN A 436 19.58 3.77 -19.26
CA GLN A 436 18.54 4.14 -20.23
C GLN A 436 17.58 2.94 -20.48
N PRO A 437 16.30 3.20 -20.76
CA PRO A 437 15.37 2.16 -21.20
C PRO A 437 15.82 1.51 -22.52
N ILE A 438 15.63 0.20 -22.62
CA ILE A 438 15.74 -0.57 -23.86
C ILE A 438 14.42 -0.45 -24.62
N VAL A 439 14.47 -0.24 -25.94
CA VAL A 439 13.27 0.04 -26.75
C VAL A 439 13.09 -1.02 -27.84
N LYS A 440 11.89 -1.61 -27.92
CA LYS A 440 11.45 -2.50 -29.01
C LYS A 440 10.17 -1.94 -29.63
N GLN A 441 10.21 -1.68 -30.93
CA GLN A 441 9.00 -1.41 -31.71
C GLN A 441 8.42 -2.73 -32.24
N GLN A 442 7.10 -2.84 -32.22
CA GLN A 442 6.35 -3.96 -32.78
C GLN A 442 5.09 -3.43 -33.47
N GLN A 443 4.89 -3.80 -34.73
CA GLN A 443 3.61 -3.59 -35.39
C GLN A 443 2.63 -4.70 -35.00
N ILE A 444 1.39 -4.33 -34.65
CA ILE A 444 0.29 -5.24 -34.36
C ILE A 444 -0.92 -4.94 -35.25
N ILE A 445 -1.84 -5.90 -35.36
CA ILE A 445 -3.13 -5.71 -36.02
C ILE A 445 -4.05 -4.93 -35.06
N ALA A 446 -4.78 -3.94 -35.57
CA ALA A 446 -5.66 -3.09 -34.80
C ALA A 446 -7.04 -2.93 -35.46
N ASP A 447 -7.71 -4.06 -35.70
CA ASP A 447 -9.02 -4.20 -36.35
C ASP A 447 -10.18 -4.47 -35.36
N GLY A 448 -9.92 -4.38 -34.05
CA GLY A 448 -10.88 -4.66 -32.98
C GLY A 448 -10.97 -6.12 -32.54
N VAL A 449 -10.27 -7.06 -33.17
CA VAL A 449 -10.33 -8.49 -32.81
C VAL A 449 -9.30 -8.83 -31.72
N ASN A 450 -9.73 -9.58 -30.69
CA ASN A 450 -8.87 -10.05 -29.60
C ASN A 450 -7.81 -11.04 -30.10
N ARG A 451 -6.54 -10.79 -29.79
CA ARG A 451 -5.40 -11.66 -30.13
C ARG A 451 -4.37 -11.67 -29.01
N SER A 452 -3.48 -12.65 -29.05
CA SER A 452 -2.25 -12.67 -28.25
C SER A 452 -1.07 -12.26 -29.14
N TYR A 453 -0.43 -11.15 -28.81
CA TYR A 453 0.77 -10.65 -29.49
C TYR A 453 2.00 -11.07 -28.68
N ARG A 454 2.89 -11.87 -29.28
CA ARG A 454 4.15 -12.31 -28.67
C ARG A 454 5.31 -11.49 -29.24
N ILE A 455 6.02 -10.76 -28.39
CA ILE A 455 7.10 -9.86 -28.74
C ILE A 455 8.43 -10.47 -28.28
N GLY A 456 9.34 -10.76 -29.22
CA GLY A 456 10.68 -11.26 -28.90
C GLY A 456 11.54 -10.18 -28.23
N LEU A 457 11.88 -10.41 -26.96
CA LEU A 457 12.76 -9.55 -26.15
C LEU A 457 14.22 -9.99 -26.25
N ASN A 458 14.46 -11.31 -26.36
CA ASN A 458 15.77 -11.89 -26.62
C ASN A 458 16.35 -11.52 -28.00
N ASP A 459 15.54 -11.00 -28.92
CA ASP A 459 15.99 -10.38 -30.18
C ASP A 459 16.78 -9.07 -29.95
N ILE A 460 16.71 -8.49 -28.75
CA ILE A 460 17.31 -7.20 -28.42
C ILE A 460 18.67 -7.45 -27.78
N SER A 461 19.75 -6.95 -28.40
CA SER A 461 21.14 -7.20 -27.97
C SER A 461 21.42 -6.85 -26.51
N ASP A 462 20.73 -5.83 -26.01
CA ASP A 462 21.01 -5.22 -24.70
C ASP A 462 20.11 -5.82 -23.59
N TYR A 463 19.16 -6.68 -23.95
CA TYR A 463 18.25 -7.36 -23.03
C TYR A 463 18.93 -8.60 -22.40
N LEU A 464 19.94 -8.34 -21.57
CA LEU A 464 20.81 -9.39 -20.98
C LEU A 464 20.76 -9.44 -19.44
N GLU A 465 20.42 -8.32 -18.80
CA GLU A 465 20.57 -8.13 -17.35
C GLU A 465 19.25 -8.30 -16.58
N SER A 466 19.27 -7.95 -15.28
CA SER A 466 18.07 -7.77 -14.48
C SER A 466 17.25 -6.57 -14.93
N MET A 467 15.93 -6.67 -14.87
CA MET A 467 14.96 -5.70 -15.37
C MET A 467 13.90 -5.39 -14.30
N LYS A 468 13.35 -4.16 -14.32
CA LYS A 468 12.45 -3.67 -13.26
C LYS A 468 11.15 -3.01 -13.72
N GLY A 469 10.97 -2.67 -14.99
CA GLY A 469 9.76 -1.96 -15.44
C GLY A 469 9.45 -2.14 -16.93
N ILE A 470 8.16 -2.01 -17.27
CA ILE A 470 7.64 -2.07 -18.63
C ILE A 470 6.74 -0.85 -18.87
N LYS A 471 6.91 -0.17 -20.01
CA LYS A 471 6.01 0.86 -20.53
C LYS A 471 5.67 0.54 -21.98
N ILE A 472 4.41 0.72 -22.35
CA ILE A 472 3.88 0.43 -23.69
C ILE A 472 3.22 1.71 -24.22
N ALA A 473 3.82 2.31 -25.24
CA ALA A 473 3.35 3.55 -25.88
C ALA A 473 2.74 3.28 -27.26
N PHE A 474 1.69 4.02 -27.62
CA PHE A 474 0.94 3.86 -28.87
C PHE A 474 1.31 4.91 -29.93
N SER A 475 1.54 4.51 -31.18
CA SER A 475 1.98 5.43 -32.25
C SER A 475 0.88 6.35 -32.82
N GLU A 476 -0.39 5.99 -32.63
CA GLU A 476 -1.56 6.75 -33.09
C GLU A 476 -2.72 6.69 -32.09
N LYS A 477 -3.85 7.33 -32.42
CA LYS A 477 -5.07 7.34 -31.59
C LYS A 477 -5.88 6.07 -31.82
N GLY A 478 -6.39 5.47 -30.74
CA GLY A 478 -7.22 4.28 -30.82
C GLY A 478 -7.92 3.95 -29.51
N ASN A 479 -8.43 2.72 -29.44
CA ASN A 479 -8.96 2.09 -28.24
C ASN A 479 -8.50 0.63 -28.17
N ALA A 480 -8.49 0.06 -26.97
CA ALA A 480 -8.14 -1.34 -26.76
C ALA A 480 -8.85 -1.93 -25.54
N THR A 481 -9.07 -3.25 -25.55
CA THR A 481 -9.41 -4.02 -24.36
C THR A 481 -8.24 -4.96 -24.06
N ILE A 482 -7.38 -4.56 -23.13
CA ILE A 482 -6.17 -5.33 -22.78
C ILE A 482 -6.51 -6.30 -21.66
N ARG A 483 -6.42 -7.60 -21.93
CA ARG A 483 -6.82 -8.67 -20.99
C ARG A 483 -5.71 -9.10 -20.08
N SER A 484 -4.51 -9.28 -20.62
CA SER A 484 -3.33 -9.60 -19.82
C SER A 484 -2.03 -9.18 -20.47
N ILE A 485 -1.02 -8.95 -19.64
CA ILE A 485 0.38 -8.76 -20.05
C ILE A 485 1.22 -9.75 -19.25
N ARG A 486 2.09 -10.52 -19.92
CA ARG A 486 2.82 -11.64 -19.30
C ARG A 486 4.25 -11.71 -19.83
N LEU A 487 5.22 -11.94 -18.95
CA LEU A 487 6.59 -12.27 -19.36
C LEU A 487 6.73 -13.79 -19.49
N THR A 488 7.14 -14.27 -20.66
CA THR A 488 7.18 -15.71 -21.00
C THR A 488 8.57 -16.13 -21.51
N ARG A 489 8.87 -17.42 -21.42
CA ARG A 489 10.17 -18.01 -21.78
C ARG A 489 10.24 -18.50 -23.23
#